data_AF-A0A6A4S939-F1
#
_entry.id   AF-A0A6A4S939-F1
#
_cell.length_a   1.000
_cell.length_b   1.000
_cell.length_c   1.000
_cell.angle_alpha   90.00
_cell.angle_beta   90.00
_cell.angle_gamma   90.00
#
_symmetry.space_group_name_H-M   'P 1'
#
loop_
_entity.id
_entity.type
_entity.pdbx_description
1 polymer ?
#
loop_
_entity_poly.entity_id
_entity_poly.type
_entity_poly.pdbx_seq_one_letter_code
_entity_poly.pdbx_strand_id
1 'polypeptide(L)'
;MEDEGMADLLNIRDIIEKIHMATNLSEREILSQTHEQENLQREVEALRLTLNDKEDAIHALMKSSMNPPVSVSKTAKNMGPAPSNGSMWCKDFKVSGQIGELKQKDRLTFSSLARQIESGLSKDYPESEIVDALIHAITPGLPLRSYPEGKDKLTLPALRRILRSHYQEKGATELYKQLTSEVQNCKETPQNFLIRAMDLRQKILFASQEADSSLKYDPALVQSLFMHTVLTGIQPYLLRN
;
A
#
# COMPACT_ATOMS: atom_id res chain seq x y z
N MET A 1 10.78 -58.53 -32.91
CA MET A 1 10.39 -57.14 -33.25
C MET A 1 8.98 -56.82 -32.73
N GLU A 2 8.46 -57.51 -31.71
CA GLU A 2 7.10 -57.27 -31.17
C GLU A 2 7.08 -56.80 -29.71
N ASP A 3 8.24 -56.77 -29.04
CA ASP A 3 8.33 -56.47 -27.59
C ASP A 3 8.39 -54.96 -27.28
N GLU A 4 8.83 -54.16 -28.26
CA GLU A 4 9.01 -52.71 -28.10
C GLU A 4 7.67 -51.94 -28.14
N GLY A 5 6.71 -52.41 -28.97
CA GLY A 5 5.40 -51.77 -29.10
C GLY A 5 4.48 -51.96 -27.88
N MET A 6 4.66 -53.03 -27.10
CA MET A 6 3.86 -53.28 -25.89
C MET A 6 4.30 -52.37 -24.74
N ALA A 7 5.59 -52.09 -24.63
CA ALA A 7 6.15 -51.17 -23.64
C ALA A 7 5.68 -49.72 -23.85
N ASP A 8 5.59 -49.28 -25.10
CA ASP A 8 5.06 -47.95 -25.44
C ASP A 8 3.57 -47.79 -25.09
N LEU A 9 2.76 -48.84 -25.32
CA LEU A 9 1.34 -48.85 -24.96
C LEU A 9 1.10 -48.82 -23.45
N LEU A 10 1.94 -49.53 -22.67
CA LEU A 10 1.91 -49.47 -21.21
C LEU A 10 2.27 -48.06 -20.70
N ASN A 11 3.28 -47.43 -21.30
CA ASN A 11 3.68 -46.08 -20.92
C ASN A 11 2.61 -45.02 -21.26
N ILE A 12 1.94 -45.16 -22.41
CA ILE A 12 0.82 -44.29 -22.79
C ILE A 12 -0.37 -44.45 -21.82
N ARG A 13 -0.68 -45.69 -21.39
CA ARG A 13 -1.74 -45.94 -20.40
C ARG A 13 -1.45 -45.26 -19.07
N ASP A 14 -0.22 -45.37 -18.57
CA ASP A 14 0.20 -44.73 -17.33
C ASP A 14 0.13 -43.20 -17.41
N ILE A 15 0.43 -42.61 -18.56
CA ILE A 15 0.30 -41.17 -18.80
C ILE A 15 -1.17 -40.76 -18.78
N ILE A 16 -2.06 -41.52 -19.42
CA ILE A 16 -3.51 -41.25 -19.42
C ILE A 16 -4.07 -41.32 -18.00
N GLU A 17 -3.68 -42.33 -17.20
CA GLU A 17 -4.12 -42.45 -15.81
C GLU A 17 -3.64 -41.28 -14.95
N LYS A 18 -2.38 -40.86 -15.10
CA LYS A 18 -1.86 -39.67 -14.40
C LYS A 18 -2.61 -38.39 -14.76
N ILE A 19 -2.93 -38.18 -16.05
CA ILE A 19 -3.71 -37.02 -16.50
C ILE A 19 -5.09 -37.06 -15.86
N HIS A 20 -5.77 -38.21 -15.90
CA HIS A 20 -7.11 -38.35 -15.35
C HIS A 20 -7.15 -38.11 -13.83
N MET A 21 -6.14 -38.57 -13.09
CA MET A 21 -6.03 -38.28 -11.65
C MET A 21 -5.79 -36.79 -11.38
N ALA A 22 -4.93 -36.13 -12.15
CA ALA A 22 -4.67 -34.70 -12.01
C ALA A 22 -5.92 -33.85 -12.34
N THR A 23 -6.70 -34.23 -13.35
CA THR A 23 -7.95 -33.57 -13.70
C THR A 23 -8.99 -33.70 -12.58
N ASN A 24 -9.17 -34.89 -12.00
CA ASN A 24 -10.11 -35.10 -10.90
C ASN A 24 -9.72 -34.35 -9.61
N LEU A 25 -8.43 -34.18 -9.34
CA LEU A 25 -7.95 -33.37 -8.21
C LEU A 25 -8.27 -31.88 -8.42
N SER A 26 -7.98 -31.36 -9.62
CA SER A 26 -8.28 -29.97 -10.00
C SER A 26 -9.78 -29.67 -9.92
N GLU A 27 -10.65 -30.59 -10.40
CA GLU A 27 -12.11 -30.41 -10.34
C GLU A 27 -12.64 -30.34 -8.89
N ARG A 28 -12.08 -31.13 -7.97
CA ARG A 28 -12.46 -31.07 -6.54
C ARG A 28 -12.00 -29.76 -5.88
N GLU A 29 -10.80 -29.29 -6.22
CA GLU A 29 -10.28 -28.02 -5.71
C GLU A 29 -11.14 -26.86 -6.18
N ILE A 30 -11.52 -26.82 -7.47
CA ILE A 30 -12.41 -25.81 -8.03
C ILE A 30 -13.79 -25.83 -7.34
N LEU A 31 -14.36 -27.01 -7.09
CA LEU A 31 -15.66 -27.13 -6.43
C LEU A 31 -15.61 -26.63 -4.98
N SER A 32 -14.54 -26.92 -4.25
CA SER A 32 -14.34 -26.43 -2.88
C SER A 32 -14.19 -24.91 -2.81
N GLN A 33 -13.40 -24.32 -3.72
CA GLN A 33 -13.22 -22.87 -3.82
C GLN A 33 -14.53 -22.16 -4.21
N THR A 34 -15.31 -22.76 -5.12
CA THR A 34 -16.62 -22.21 -5.53
C THR A 34 -17.60 -22.20 -4.35
N HIS A 35 -17.64 -23.26 -3.54
CA HIS A 35 -18.52 -23.32 -2.38
C HIS A 35 -18.13 -22.33 -1.28
N GLU A 36 -16.82 -22.15 -1.05
CA GLU A 36 -16.31 -21.14 -0.10
C GLU A 36 -16.67 -19.72 -0.56
N GLN A 37 -16.50 -19.44 -1.86
CA GLN A 37 -16.84 -18.15 -2.44
C GLN A 37 -18.35 -17.85 -2.33
N GLU A 38 -19.22 -18.84 -2.54
CA GLU A 38 -20.67 -18.68 -2.42
C GLU A 38 -21.12 -18.46 -0.96
N ASN A 39 -20.43 -19.08 0.01
CA ASN A 39 -20.69 -18.84 1.43
C ASN A 39 -20.28 -17.42 1.84
N LEU A 40 -19.11 -16.95 1.42
CA LEU A 40 -18.64 -15.59 1.68
C LEU A 40 -19.58 -14.55 1.03
N GLN A 41 -20.06 -14.81 -0.18
CA GLN A 41 -21.03 -13.95 -0.88
C GLN A 41 -22.32 -13.80 -0.06
N ARG A 42 -22.86 -14.91 0.46
CA ARG A 42 -24.07 -14.92 1.31
C ARG A 42 -23.85 -14.17 2.62
N GLU A 43 -22.68 -14.30 3.24
CA GLU A 43 -22.36 -13.58 4.47
C GLU A 43 -22.29 -12.07 4.26
N VAL A 44 -21.68 -11.61 3.16
CA VAL A 44 -21.63 -10.19 2.80
C VAL A 44 -23.03 -9.62 2.54
N GLU A 45 -23.91 -10.35 1.88
CA GLU A 45 -25.30 -9.93 1.65
C GLU A 45 -26.09 -9.82 2.97
N ALA A 46 -25.93 -10.77 3.89
CA ALA A 46 -26.58 -10.73 5.21
C ALA A 46 -26.11 -9.53 6.05
N LEU A 47 -24.81 -9.22 6.00
CA LEU A 47 -24.24 -8.06 6.69
C LEU A 47 -24.74 -6.73 6.11
N ARG A 48 -24.89 -6.63 4.78
CA ARG A 48 -25.47 -5.45 4.12
C ARG A 48 -26.91 -5.22 4.54
N LEU A 49 -27.72 -6.27 4.62
CA LEU A 49 -29.11 -6.18 5.07
C LEU A 49 -29.19 -5.66 6.52
N THR A 50 -28.32 -6.19 7.39
CA THR A 50 -28.26 -5.78 8.80
C THR A 50 -27.82 -4.32 8.96
N LEU A 51 -26.94 -3.81 8.10
CA LEU A 51 -26.55 -2.41 8.09
C LEU A 51 -27.70 -1.50 7.67
N ASN A 52 -28.43 -1.87 6.61
CA ASN A 52 -29.58 -1.10 6.14
C ASN A 52 -30.67 -1.00 7.23
N ASP A 53 -30.96 -2.10 7.92
CA ASP A 53 -31.92 -2.10 9.05
C ASP A 53 -31.47 -1.18 10.21
N LYS A 54 -30.15 -1.11 10.47
CA LYS A 54 -29.59 -0.21 11.49
C LYS A 54 -29.62 1.25 11.05
N GLU A 55 -29.38 1.53 9.76
CA GLU A 55 -29.51 2.88 9.19
C GLU A 55 -30.95 3.37 9.27
N ASP A 56 -31.93 2.51 8.97
CA ASP A 56 -33.35 2.81 9.11
C ASP A 56 -33.76 3.06 10.58
N ALA A 57 -33.23 2.27 11.52
CA ALA A 57 -33.45 2.48 12.95
C ALA A 57 -32.87 3.81 13.46
N ILE A 58 -31.68 4.20 12.98
CA ILE A 58 -31.06 5.50 13.30
C ILE A 58 -31.91 6.64 12.71
N HIS A 59 -32.36 6.51 11.46
CA HIS A 59 -33.25 7.48 10.83
C HIS A 59 -34.59 7.62 11.56
N ALA A 60 -35.17 6.52 12.03
CA ALA A 60 -36.41 6.53 12.81
C ALA A 60 -36.23 7.23 14.18
N LEU A 61 -35.10 7.00 14.85
CA LEU A 61 -34.79 7.66 16.12
C LEU A 61 -34.61 9.18 15.95
N MET A 62 -33.90 9.60 14.89
CA MET A 62 -33.75 11.03 14.54
C MET A 62 -35.08 11.71 14.23
N LYS A 63 -36.03 10.99 13.62
CA LYS A 63 -37.37 11.52 13.28
C LYS A 63 -38.28 11.65 14.52
N SER A 64 -38.12 10.81 15.53
CA SER A 64 -38.89 10.90 16.79
C SER A 64 -38.44 12.06 17.69
N SER A 65 -37.22 12.57 17.50
CA SER A 65 -36.67 13.69 18.28
C SER A 65 -37.19 15.08 17.86
N MET A 66 -38.09 15.17 16.87
CA MET A 66 -38.63 16.44 16.38
C MET A 66 -40.17 16.43 16.43
N ASN A 67 -40.75 16.88 17.57
CA ASN A 67 -41.99 17.68 17.78
C ASN A 67 -42.68 17.40 19.15
N PRO A 68 -43.54 18.30 19.74
CA PRO A 68 -43.47 19.76 20.04
C PRO A 68 -44.00 20.06 21.51
N PRO A 69 -44.28 21.30 22.04
CA PRO A 69 -45.36 22.20 21.58
C PRO A 69 -45.07 23.72 21.61
N VAL A 70 -45.93 24.41 20.88
CA VAL A 70 -46.08 25.87 20.76
C VAL A 70 -46.48 26.49 22.11
N SER A 71 -45.81 27.57 22.53
CA SER A 71 -46.34 28.53 23.52
C SER A 71 -45.70 29.90 23.31
N VAL A 72 -46.58 30.88 23.10
CA VAL A 72 -46.29 32.28 22.82
C VAL A 72 -45.88 33.00 24.11
N SER A 73 -44.70 33.62 24.13
CA SER A 73 -44.48 34.84 24.93
C SER A 73 -43.19 35.56 24.54
N LYS A 74 -43.36 36.84 24.20
CA LYS A 74 -42.33 37.82 23.88
C LYS A 74 -41.40 38.04 25.08
N THR A 75 -40.08 38.03 24.86
CA THR A 75 -39.18 39.08 25.39
C THR A 75 -37.78 38.93 24.82
N ALA A 76 -37.26 40.04 24.29
CA ALA A 76 -35.91 40.17 23.76
C ALA A 76 -34.85 39.97 24.85
N LYS A 77 -33.77 39.25 24.53
CA LYS A 77 -32.41 39.52 25.01
C LYS A 77 -31.38 38.62 24.30
N ASN A 78 -30.49 39.31 23.60
CA ASN A 78 -29.10 39.00 23.25
C ASN A 78 -28.74 37.59 22.78
N MET A 79 -28.42 37.53 21.48
CA MET A 79 -27.68 36.46 20.85
C MET A 79 -26.27 36.31 21.45
N GLY A 80 -26.00 35.12 21.97
CA GLY A 80 -24.67 34.53 21.93
C GLY A 80 -24.83 33.14 21.32
N PRO A 81 -24.10 32.77 20.24
CA PRO A 81 -24.22 31.43 19.71
C PRO A 81 -23.59 30.45 20.70
N ALA A 82 -24.41 29.50 21.15
CA ALA A 82 -23.93 28.33 21.88
C ALA A 82 -22.88 27.60 21.01
N PRO A 83 -21.75 27.16 21.58
CA PRO A 83 -20.79 26.37 20.84
C PRO A 83 -21.45 25.04 20.47
N SER A 84 -21.66 24.85 19.16
CA SER A 84 -21.96 23.56 18.59
C SER A 84 -20.81 22.61 18.93
N ASN A 85 -21.08 21.63 19.80
CA ASN A 85 -20.24 20.45 19.88
C ASN A 85 -20.29 19.75 18.52
N GLY A 86 -19.20 19.87 17.75
CA GLY A 86 -19.11 19.19 16.46
C GLY A 86 -18.11 19.75 15.45
N SER A 87 -17.23 20.70 15.78
CA SER A 87 -15.96 20.79 15.03
C SER A 87 -14.89 20.09 15.86
N MET A 88 -14.85 18.76 15.75
CA MET A 88 -13.56 18.08 15.83
C MET A 88 -12.66 18.89 14.91
N TRP A 89 -11.61 19.50 15.45
CA TRP A 89 -10.64 20.28 14.71
C TRP A 89 -10.30 19.52 13.42
N CYS A 90 -10.89 19.92 12.29
CA CYS A 90 -10.58 19.35 10.99
C CYS A 90 -9.16 19.81 10.73
N LYS A 91 -8.21 19.00 11.17
CA LYS A 91 -6.80 19.29 11.03
C LYS A 91 -6.53 19.10 9.56
N ASP A 92 -6.47 20.19 8.80
CA ASP A 92 -6.11 20.14 7.39
C ASP A 92 -4.90 19.21 7.21
N PHE A 93 -4.99 18.29 6.26
CA PHE A 93 -3.91 17.40 5.93
C PHE A 93 -2.72 18.23 5.45
N LYS A 94 -1.60 18.13 6.17
CA LYS A 94 -0.40 18.89 5.87
C LYS A 94 0.78 17.97 5.71
N VAL A 95 1.46 18.11 4.57
CA VAL A 95 2.72 17.44 4.32
C VAL A 95 3.82 18.15 5.12
N SER A 96 4.53 17.38 5.93
CA SER A 96 5.70 17.81 6.69
C SER A 96 6.95 17.65 5.83
N GLY A 97 7.60 18.77 5.52
CA GLY A 97 8.78 18.85 4.63
C GLY A 97 8.44 19.44 3.26
N GLN A 98 9.45 19.56 2.40
CA GLN A 98 9.31 20.09 1.05
C GLN A 98 9.83 19.09 0.01
N ILE A 99 9.07 18.93 -1.08
CA ILE A 99 9.48 18.20 -2.27
C ILE A 99 10.38 19.15 -3.08
N GLY A 100 11.64 18.78 -3.21
CA GLY A 100 12.69 19.59 -3.85
C GLY A 100 13.51 18.77 -4.84
N GLU A 101 14.55 19.35 -5.41
CA GLU A 101 15.42 18.67 -6.37
C GLU A 101 16.10 17.41 -5.81
N LEU A 102 16.39 16.47 -6.70
CA LEU A 102 17.15 15.26 -6.41
C LEU A 102 18.51 15.62 -5.77
N LYS A 103 18.87 14.92 -4.69
CA LYS A 103 20.16 14.99 -3.96
C LYS A 103 20.36 16.18 -3.01
N GLN A 104 19.34 17.00 -2.77
CA GLN A 104 19.40 18.01 -1.71
C GLN A 104 19.12 17.36 -0.34
N LYS A 105 20.04 17.53 0.62
CA LYS A 105 20.04 16.82 1.92
C LYS A 105 18.86 17.16 2.84
N ASP A 106 18.27 18.35 2.68
CA ASP A 106 17.18 18.84 3.55
C ASP A 106 15.78 18.65 2.94
N ARG A 107 15.66 17.88 1.85
CA ARG A 107 14.39 17.65 1.15
C ARG A 107 13.74 16.35 1.58
N LEU A 108 12.41 16.34 1.49
CA LEU A 108 11.60 15.18 1.83
C LEU A 108 11.93 14.01 0.90
N THR A 109 12.22 12.83 1.46
CA THR A 109 12.42 11.59 0.69
C THR A 109 11.09 11.00 0.25
N PHE A 110 11.08 10.23 -0.84
CA PHE A 110 9.86 9.57 -1.29
C PHE A 110 9.29 8.61 -0.24
N SER A 111 10.12 7.86 0.49
CA SER A 111 9.63 6.95 1.54
C SER A 111 8.90 7.71 2.66
N SER A 112 9.36 8.90 3.03
CA SER A 112 8.68 9.74 4.02
C SER A 112 7.38 10.32 3.46
N LEU A 113 7.41 10.78 2.21
CA LEU A 113 6.24 11.26 1.49
C LEU A 113 5.14 10.19 1.38
N ALA A 114 5.51 8.99 0.94
CA ALA A 114 4.60 7.86 0.78
C ALA A 114 3.97 7.43 2.11
N ARG A 115 4.74 7.44 3.21
CA ARG A 115 4.20 7.23 4.56
C ARG A 115 3.21 8.31 4.99
N GLN A 116 3.45 9.57 4.63
CA GLN A 116 2.51 10.65 4.93
C GLN A 116 1.21 10.50 4.13
N ILE A 117 1.30 10.07 2.87
CA ILE A 117 0.12 9.74 2.04
C ILE A 117 -0.68 8.60 2.69
N GLU A 118 -0.02 7.50 3.06
CA GLU A 118 -0.65 6.36 3.73
C GLU A 118 -1.25 6.75 5.10
N SER A 119 -0.58 7.63 5.85
CA SER A 119 -1.13 8.20 7.07
C SER A 119 -2.33 9.12 6.81
N GLY A 120 -2.39 9.81 5.68
CA GLY A 120 -3.55 10.62 5.30
C GLY A 120 -4.75 9.73 4.97
N LEU A 121 -4.52 8.71 4.16
CA LEU A 121 -5.55 7.74 3.77
C LEU A 121 -6.10 6.96 4.98
N SER A 122 -5.22 6.51 5.89
CA SER A 122 -5.65 5.80 7.10
C SER A 122 -6.38 6.67 8.14
N LYS A 123 -6.34 7.99 7.99
CA LYS A 123 -7.09 8.95 8.83
C LYS A 123 -8.35 9.46 8.13
N ASP A 124 -8.76 8.81 7.04
CA ASP A 124 -9.95 9.12 6.25
C ASP A 124 -9.97 10.57 5.70
N TYR A 125 -8.79 11.14 5.42
CA TYR A 125 -8.73 12.42 4.71
C TYR A 125 -9.18 12.24 3.25
N PRO A 126 -9.94 13.20 2.70
CA PRO A 126 -10.36 13.14 1.30
C PRO A 126 -9.13 13.20 0.38
N GLU A 127 -9.12 12.35 -0.65
CA GLU A 127 -7.97 12.26 -1.58
C GLU A 127 -7.63 13.61 -2.23
N SER A 128 -8.64 14.46 -2.49
CA SER A 128 -8.44 15.80 -3.05
C SER A 128 -7.59 16.69 -2.14
N GLU A 129 -7.82 16.65 -0.82
CA GLU A 129 -7.06 17.44 0.14
C GLU A 129 -5.62 16.92 0.27
N ILE A 130 -5.44 15.60 0.21
CA ILE A 130 -4.11 15.00 0.16
C ILE A 130 -3.36 15.46 -1.10
N VAL A 131 -4.01 15.42 -2.27
CA VAL A 131 -3.45 15.88 -3.54
C VAL A 131 -3.06 17.36 -3.46
N ASP A 132 -3.94 18.22 -2.96
CA ASP A 132 -3.67 19.65 -2.82
C ASP A 132 -2.49 19.90 -1.88
N ALA A 133 -2.44 19.25 -0.73
CA ALA A 133 -1.32 19.37 0.20
C ALA A 133 0.01 18.90 -0.39
N LEU A 134 -0.01 17.82 -1.19
CA LEU A 134 1.16 17.34 -1.91
C LEU A 134 1.67 18.36 -2.93
N ILE A 135 0.77 18.98 -3.71
CA ILE A 135 1.11 20.03 -4.68
C ILE A 135 1.71 21.25 -3.97
N HIS A 136 1.11 21.67 -2.85
CA HIS A 136 1.61 22.78 -2.03
C HIS A 136 2.98 22.50 -1.41
N ALA A 137 3.29 21.23 -1.12
CA ALA A 137 4.59 20.81 -0.60
C ALA A 137 5.72 20.85 -1.65
N ILE A 138 5.38 20.93 -2.94
CA ILE A 138 6.38 21.09 -4.01
C ILE A 138 6.94 22.51 -3.96
N THR A 139 8.27 22.57 -3.94
CA THR A 139 9.00 23.84 -3.91
C THR A 139 8.55 24.72 -5.09
N PRO A 140 8.09 25.96 -4.84
CA PRO A 140 7.69 26.86 -5.92
C PRO A 140 8.88 27.12 -6.87
N GLY A 141 8.59 27.20 -8.16
CA GLY A 141 9.61 27.36 -9.21
C GLY A 141 10.16 26.06 -9.79
N LEU A 142 9.81 24.89 -9.23
CA LEU A 142 10.12 23.61 -9.86
C LEU A 142 9.18 23.34 -11.04
N PRO A 143 9.69 22.92 -12.22
CA PRO A 143 8.86 22.49 -13.34
C PRO A 143 7.88 21.37 -12.97
N LEU A 144 8.25 20.53 -11.99
CA LEU A 144 7.41 19.48 -11.43
C LEU A 144 6.05 20.00 -10.94
N ARG A 145 6.00 21.23 -10.40
CA ARG A 145 4.81 21.80 -9.77
C ARG A 145 3.78 22.31 -10.79
N SER A 146 4.25 22.90 -11.89
CA SER A 146 3.38 23.49 -12.90
C SER A 146 2.45 22.48 -13.58
N TYR A 147 2.91 21.24 -13.74
CA TYR A 147 2.12 20.17 -14.36
C TYR A 147 0.88 19.75 -13.53
N PRO A 148 1.00 19.34 -12.25
CA PRO A 148 -0.14 18.97 -11.42
C PRO A 148 -1.04 20.16 -11.07
N GLU A 149 -0.52 21.39 -11.00
CA GLU A 149 -1.33 22.60 -10.78
C GLU A 149 -2.26 22.92 -11.97
N GLY A 150 -1.82 22.66 -13.20
CA GLY A 150 -2.60 22.94 -14.41
C GLY A 150 -3.59 21.86 -14.81
N LYS A 151 -3.73 20.78 -14.04
CA LYS A 151 -4.55 19.62 -14.39
C LYS A 151 -5.79 19.50 -13.51
N ASP A 152 -6.94 19.82 -14.08
CA ASP A 152 -8.23 19.65 -13.42
C ASP A 152 -8.50 18.15 -13.18
N LYS A 153 -8.60 17.73 -11.91
CA LYS A 153 -8.88 16.35 -11.46
C LYS A 153 -7.70 15.37 -11.56
N LEU A 154 -6.55 15.76 -11.01
CA LEU A 154 -5.46 14.81 -10.77
C LEU A 154 -5.82 13.84 -9.63
N THR A 155 -5.80 12.54 -9.91
CA THR A 155 -6.02 11.51 -8.87
C THR A 155 -4.76 11.26 -8.06
N LEU A 156 -4.92 10.85 -6.79
CA LEU A 156 -3.80 10.57 -5.91
C LEU A 156 -2.83 9.49 -6.46
N PRO A 157 -3.29 8.38 -7.08
CA PRO A 157 -2.39 7.42 -7.72
C PRO A 157 -1.59 8.02 -8.87
N ALA A 158 -2.20 8.89 -9.69
CA ALA A 158 -1.50 9.55 -10.78
C ALA A 158 -0.42 10.52 -10.26
N LEU A 159 -0.73 11.31 -9.23
CA LEU A 159 0.25 12.19 -8.59
C LEU A 159 1.38 11.38 -7.94
N ARG A 160 1.07 10.28 -7.24
CA ARG A 160 2.07 9.39 -6.65
C ARG A 160 3.05 8.86 -7.70
N ARG A 161 2.56 8.46 -8.88
CA ARG A 161 3.42 8.01 -10.00
C ARG A 161 4.33 9.10 -10.54
N ILE A 162 3.81 10.32 -10.69
CA ILE A 162 4.61 11.48 -11.13
C ILE A 162 5.72 11.78 -10.12
N LEU A 163 5.38 11.82 -8.83
CA LEU A 163 6.34 12.06 -7.76
C LEU A 163 7.38 10.93 -7.70
N ARG A 164 6.96 9.67 -7.82
CA ARG A 164 7.87 8.52 -7.87
C ARG A 164 8.89 8.65 -9.01
N SER A 165 8.42 9.04 -10.19
CA SER A 165 9.29 9.28 -11.36
C SER A 165 10.25 10.44 -11.11
N HIS A 166 9.78 11.52 -10.47
CA HIS A 166 10.62 12.66 -10.12
C HIS A 166 11.74 12.28 -9.14
N TYR A 167 11.45 11.43 -8.16
CA TYR A 167 12.44 10.94 -7.18
C TYR A 167 13.34 9.82 -7.72
N GLN A 168 13.12 9.31 -8.93
CA GLN A 168 13.83 8.16 -9.51
C GLN A 168 13.82 6.93 -8.59
N GLU A 169 12.67 6.67 -7.96
CA GLU A 169 12.57 5.64 -6.92
C GLU A 169 12.53 4.24 -7.51
N LYS A 170 13.52 3.44 -7.07
CA LYS A 170 13.71 2.06 -7.51
C LYS A 170 12.54 1.17 -7.12
N GLY A 171 12.15 0.27 -8.01
CA GLY A 171 11.12 -0.73 -7.73
C GLY A 171 11.63 -1.83 -6.79
N ALA A 172 10.70 -2.61 -6.22
CA ALA A 172 11.03 -3.70 -5.31
C ALA A 172 12.03 -4.71 -5.92
N THR A 173 11.84 -5.07 -7.19
CA THR A 173 12.74 -5.99 -7.92
C THR A 173 14.13 -5.42 -8.15
N GLU A 174 14.23 -4.13 -8.45
CA GLU A 174 15.53 -3.48 -8.66
C GLU A 174 16.31 -3.42 -7.34
N LEU A 175 15.64 -3.08 -6.24
CA LEU A 175 16.22 -3.07 -4.91
C LEU A 175 16.64 -4.49 -4.46
N TYR A 176 15.82 -5.50 -4.75
CA TYR A 176 16.14 -6.90 -4.46
C TYR A 176 17.39 -7.36 -5.22
N LYS A 177 17.47 -7.03 -6.51
CA LYS A 177 18.65 -7.28 -7.33
C LYS A 177 19.88 -6.57 -6.75
N GLN A 178 19.73 -5.31 -6.34
CA GLN A 178 20.82 -4.56 -5.72
C GLN A 178 21.34 -5.25 -4.45
N LEU A 179 20.43 -5.73 -3.59
CA LEU A 179 20.81 -6.42 -2.34
C LEU A 179 21.61 -7.70 -2.61
N THR A 180 21.31 -8.40 -3.71
CA THR A 180 22.00 -9.64 -4.08
C THR A 180 23.48 -9.41 -4.41
N SER A 181 23.82 -8.25 -4.95
CA SER A 181 25.19 -7.89 -5.36
C SER A 181 25.89 -6.93 -4.38
N GLU A 182 25.29 -6.67 -3.22
CA GLU A 182 25.77 -5.64 -2.31
C GLU A 182 27.00 -6.13 -1.54
N VAL A 183 28.07 -5.34 -1.57
CA VAL A 183 29.34 -5.65 -0.90
C VAL A 183 29.86 -4.41 -0.17
N GLN A 184 30.69 -4.63 0.84
CA GLN A 184 31.35 -3.55 1.56
C GLN A 184 32.28 -2.79 0.61
N ASN A 185 32.16 -1.46 0.59
CA ASN A 185 33.08 -0.62 -0.17
C ASN A 185 34.43 -0.49 0.54
N CYS A 186 35.50 -0.26 -0.22
CA CYS A 186 36.86 -0.15 0.32
C CYS A 186 37.06 1.03 1.31
N LYS A 187 36.19 2.05 1.28
CA LYS A 187 36.23 3.23 2.17
C LYS A 187 35.15 3.21 3.25
N GLU A 188 34.37 2.14 3.32
CA GLU A 188 33.22 2.01 4.21
C GLU A 188 33.56 1.10 5.37
N THR A 189 33.16 1.47 6.59
CA THR A 189 33.30 0.60 7.76
C THR A 189 32.31 -0.57 7.69
N PRO A 190 32.60 -1.74 8.30
CA PRO A 190 31.64 -2.84 8.34
C PRO A 190 30.28 -2.45 8.93
N GLN A 191 30.28 -1.52 9.91
CA GLN A 191 29.03 -1.02 10.52
C GLN A 191 28.21 -0.20 9.52
N ASN A 192 28.86 0.65 8.73
CA ASN A 192 28.17 1.45 7.70
C ASN A 192 27.59 0.55 6.61
N PHE A 193 28.34 -0.49 6.20
CA PHE A 193 27.84 -1.50 5.26
C PHE A 193 26.60 -2.20 5.80
N LEU A 194 26.62 -2.63 7.06
CA LEU A 194 25.46 -3.28 7.69
C LEU A 194 24.25 -2.34 7.73
N ILE A 195 24.42 -1.07 8.11
CA ILE A 195 23.35 -0.07 8.12
C ILE A 195 22.77 0.12 6.72
N ARG A 196 23.63 0.20 5.70
CA ARG A 196 23.21 0.34 4.30
C ARG A 196 22.45 -0.89 3.79
N ALA A 197 22.91 -2.09 4.13
CA ALA A 197 22.20 -3.33 3.79
C ALA A 197 20.84 -3.43 4.51
N MET A 198 20.76 -2.99 5.78
CA MET A 198 19.50 -2.93 6.53
C MET A 198 18.51 -1.92 5.93
N ASP A 199 18.99 -0.74 5.52
CA ASP A 199 18.19 0.26 4.81
C ASP A 199 17.65 -0.30 3.49
N LEU A 200 18.50 -0.98 2.71
CA LEU A 200 18.11 -1.60 1.45
C LEU A 200 17.03 -2.68 1.66
N ARG A 201 17.22 -3.55 2.66
CA ARG A 201 16.21 -4.55 3.07
C ARG A 201 14.88 -3.89 3.39
N GLN A 202 14.89 -2.80 4.17
CA GLN A 202 13.67 -2.09 4.56
C GLN A 202 13.00 -1.42 3.35
N LYS A 203 13.76 -0.87 2.42
CA LYS A 203 13.26 -0.29 1.17
C LYS A 203 12.61 -1.34 0.27
N ILE A 204 13.16 -2.55 0.18
CA ILE A 204 12.53 -3.66 -0.56
C ILE A 204 11.16 -3.98 0.01
N LEU A 205 11.06 -4.13 1.33
CA LEU A 205 9.78 -4.43 2.00
C LEU A 205 8.76 -3.31 1.81
N PHE A 206 9.22 -2.06 1.88
CA PHE A 206 8.37 -0.90 1.64
C PHE A 206 7.85 -0.88 0.19
N ALA A 207 8.75 -0.94 -0.80
CA ALA A 207 8.40 -0.93 -2.22
C ALA A 207 7.54 -2.14 -2.63
N SER A 208 7.71 -3.28 -1.98
CA SER A 208 6.91 -4.50 -2.18
C SER A 208 5.45 -4.32 -1.77
N GLN A 209 5.17 -3.51 -0.74
CA GLN A 209 3.82 -3.33 -0.21
C GLN A 209 3.04 -2.20 -0.90
N GLU A 210 3.70 -1.39 -1.73
CA GLU A 210 3.04 -0.29 -2.44
C GLU A 210 1.95 -0.80 -3.38
N ALA A 211 0.84 -0.07 -3.48
CA ALA A 211 -0.30 -0.43 -4.35
C ALA A 211 0.07 -0.52 -5.84
N ASP A 212 1.10 0.22 -6.27
CA ASP A 212 1.62 0.20 -7.64
C ASP A 212 2.71 -0.86 -7.88
N SER A 213 3.04 -1.69 -6.88
CA SER A 213 4.08 -2.71 -7.01
C SER A 213 3.60 -3.90 -7.83
N SER A 214 4.33 -4.21 -8.91
CA SER A 214 4.05 -5.38 -9.74
C SER A 214 4.40 -6.71 -9.08
N LEU A 215 5.32 -6.69 -8.11
CA LEU A 215 5.82 -7.89 -7.46
C LEU A 215 5.94 -7.69 -5.95
N LYS A 216 5.24 -8.55 -5.21
CA LYS A 216 5.33 -8.62 -3.75
C LYS A 216 6.37 -9.65 -3.35
N TYR A 217 7.32 -9.22 -2.52
CA TYR A 217 8.31 -10.07 -1.89
C TYR A 217 7.86 -10.50 -0.50
N ASP A 218 8.04 -11.78 -0.20
CA ASP A 218 7.89 -12.35 1.13
C ASP A 218 8.97 -11.80 2.09
N PRO A 219 8.60 -11.25 3.26
CA PRO A 219 9.56 -10.79 4.26
C PRO A 219 10.62 -11.82 4.66
N ALA A 220 10.26 -13.12 4.75
CA ALA A 220 11.21 -14.16 5.15
C ALA A 220 12.28 -14.39 4.07
N LEU A 221 11.88 -14.35 2.79
CA LEU A 221 12.81 -14.42 1.66
C LEU A 221 13.78 -13.24 1.66
N VAL A 222 13.27 -12.01 1.82
CA VAL A 222 14.09 -10.79 1.85
C VAL A 222 15.06 -10.81 3.04
N GLN A 223 14.62 -11.32 4.19
CA GLN A 223 15.48 -11.49 5.36
C GLN A 223 16.59 -12.50 5.11
N SER A 224 16.28 -13.64 4.49
CA SER A 224 17.26 -14.69 4.16
C SER A 224 18.33 -14.16 3.20
N LEU A 225 17.90 -13.43 2.16
CA LEU A 225 18.83 -12.77 1.24
C LEU A 225 19.71 -11.74 1.95
N PHE A 226 19.12 -10.89 2.80
CA PHE A 226 19.88 -9.91 3.58
C PHE A 226 20.97 -10.56 4.43
N MET A 227 20.64 -11.64 5.16
CA MET A 227 21.62 -12.35 5.98
C MET A 227 22.75 -12.93 5.13
N HIS A 228 22.41 -13.54 3.98
CA HIS A 228 23.40 -14.04 3.03
C HIS A 228 24.31 -12.92 2.54
N THR A 229 23.75 -11.80 2.06
CA THR A 229 24.49 -10.63 1.58
C THR A 229 25.42 -10.07 2.64
N VAL A 230 24.98 -9.97 3.90
CA VAL A 230 25.85 -9.46 4.99
C VAL A 230 27.01 -10.43 5.26
N LEU A 231 26.74 -11.74 5.30
CA LEU A 231 27.77 -12.75 5.55
C LEU A 231 28.81 -12.80 4.43
N THR A 232 28.40 -12.67 3.17
CA THR A 232 29.31 -12.76 2.01
C THR A 232 29.90 -11.41 1.58
N GLY A 233 29.25 -10.32 1.95
CA GLY A 233 29.58 -8.97 1.46
C GLY A 233 30.57 -8.20 2.33
N ILE A 234 30.81 -8.61 3.58
CA ILE A 234 31.84 -8.00 4.43
C ILE A 234 33.23 -8.38 3.90
N GLN A 235 34.09 -7.39 3.66
CA GLN A 235 35.43 -7.62 3.14
C GLN A 235 36.37 -8.07 4.28
N PRO A 236 36.99 -9.27 4.19
CA PRO A 236 37.87 -9.77 5.25
C PRO A 236 39.17 -8.96 5.40
N TYR A 237 39.55 -8.17 4.39
CA TYR A 237 40.84 -7.48 4.33
C TYR A 237 40.91 -6.16 5.10
N LEU A 238 39.77 -5.63 5.60
CA LEU A 238 39.73 -4.45 6.46
C LEU A 238 39.82 -4.78 7.97
N LEU A 239 39.92 -6.07 8.31
CA LEU A 239 40.13 -6.55 9.69
C LEU A 239 41.61 -6.67 10.09
N ARG A 240 42.54 -6.15 9.26
CA ARG A 240 44.00 -6.39 9.40
C ARG A 240 44.87 -5.13 9.52
N ASN A 241 44.32 -4.00 9.95
CA ASN A 241 45.10 -2.81 10.32
C ASN A 241 44.83 -2.42 11.78
#